data_AF-A0A9E4TDW4-F1
#
_entry.id   AF-A0A9E4TDW4-F1
#
_cell.length_a   1.000
_cell.length_b   1.000
_cell.length_c   1.000
_cell.angle_alpha   90.00
_cell.angle_beta   90.00
_cell.angle_gamma   90.00
#
_symmetry.space_group_name_H-M   'P 1'
#
loop_
_entity.id
_entity.type
_entity.pdbx_description
1 polymer ?
#
loop_
_entity_poly.entity_id
_entity_poly.type
_entity_poly.pdbx_seq_one_letter_code
_entity_poly.pdbx_strand_id
1 'polypeptide(L)' 'IGVFYFPGQNSPRWSTFKLLVRCYDQIVKLAAATPRPYIYQVQRNGRIVPFKIPSGVQIRMTL' A
#
# COMPACT_ATOMS: atom_id res chain seq x y z
N ILE A 1 1.82 3.17 12.17
CA ILE A 1 1.92 2.15 11.09
C ILE A 1 1.43 2.78 9.78
N GLY A 2 2.26 2.87 8.75
CA GLY A 2 1.89 3.38 7.43
C GLY A 2 2.39 2.40 6.37
N VAL A 3 1.49 1.74 5.64
CA VAL A 3 1.86 0.63 4.75
C VAL A 3 1.22 0.79 3.38
N PHE A 4 2.02 0.56 2.33
CA PHE A 4 1.57 0.38 0.96
C PHE A 4 1.77 -1.10 0.60
N TYR A 5 0.68 -1.83 0.40
CA TYR A 5 0.77 -3.25 0.07
C TYR A 5 0.55 -3.51 -1.41
N PHE A 6 1.32 -4.45 -1.95
CA PHE A 6 1.26 -4.88 -3.34
C PHE A 6 0.61 -6.28 -3.38
N PRO A 7 -0.61 -6.42 -3.95
CA PRO A 7 -1.32 -7.69 -4.02
C PRO A 7 -0.69 -8.58 -5.08
N GLY A 8 0.03 -9.60 -4.63
CA GLY A 8 0.74 -10.51 -5.53
C GLY A 8 1.54 -11.55 -4.80
N GLN A 9 0.90 -12.37 -3.95
CA GLN A 9 1.57 -13.48 -3.27
C GLN A 9 2.25 -14.44 -4.27
N ASN A 10 1.74 -14.51 -5.50
CA ASN A 10 2.25 -15.34 -6.60
C ASN A 10 2.80 -14.52 -7.79
N SER A 11 3.02 -13.21 -7.64
CA SER A 11 3.57 -12.40 -8.74
C SER A 11 5.10 -12.53 -8.81
N PRO A 12 5.70 -12.67 -10.01
CA PRO A 12 7.15 -12.67 -10.15
C PRO A 12 7.75 -11.40 -9.51
N ARG A 13 8.83 -11.56 -8.74
CA ARG A 13 9.46 -10.46 -7.98
C ARG A 13 9.73 -9.23 -8.85
N TRP A 14 10.25 -9.45 -10.06
CA TRP A 14 10.56 -8.38 -11.02
C TRP A 14 9.33 -7.59 -11.49
N SER A 15 8.18 -8.24 -11.63
CA SER A 15 6.93 -7.56 -11.95
C SER A 15 6.48 -6.65 -10.80
N THR A 16 6.65 -7.10 -9.57
CA THR A 16 6.39 -6.30 -8.37
C THR A 16 7.34 -5.11 -8.26
N PHE A 17 8.64 -5.31 -8.52
CA PHE A 17 9.61 -4.21 -8.57
C PHE A 17 9.28 -3.20 -9.65
N LYS A 18 8.92 -3.66 -10.86
CA LYS A 18 8.51 -2.77 -11.95
C LYS A 18 7.28 -1.93 -11.58
N LEU A 19 6.32 -2.53 -10.87
CA LEU A 19 5.15 -1.83 -10.36
C LEU A 19 5.51 -0.81 -9.27
N LEU A 20 6.37 -1.21 -8.32
CA LEU A 20 6.88 -0.33 -7.27
C LEU A 20 7.55 0.91 -7.86
N VAL A 21 8.48 0.73 -8.82
CA VAL A 21 9.18 1.83 -9.47
C VAL A 21 8.20 2.79 -10.15
N ARG A 22 7.19 2.26 -10.86
CA ARG A 22 6.16 3.09 -11.51
C ARG A 22 5.32 3.90 -10.54
N CYS A 23 5.03 3.36 -9.35
CA CYS A 23 4.18 3.99 -8.35
C CYS A 23 4.96 4.79 -7.30
N TYR A 24 6.30 4.73 -7.31
CA TYR A 24 7.15 5.22 -6.24
C TYR A 24 6.89 6.70 -5.89
N ASP A 25 6.87 7.58 -6.88
CA ASP A 25 6.63 9.00 -6.64
C ASP A 25 5.25 9.29 -6.04
N GLN A 26 4.23 8.54 -6.46
CA GLN A 26 2.88 8.67 -5.91
C GLN A 26 2.82 8.17 -4.47
N ILE A 27 3.50 7.06 -4.17
CA ILE A 27 3.64 6.51 -2.81
C ILE A 27 4.28 7.55 -1.89
N VAL A 28 5.41 8.14 -2.30
CA VAL A 28 6.12 9.15 -1.51
C VAL A 28 5.24 10.37 -1.25
N LYS A 29 4.56 10.89 -2.28
CA LYS A 29 3.64 12.04 -2.16
C LYS A 29 2.49 11.73 -1.19
N LEU A 30 1.85 10.58 -1.33
CA LEU A 30 0.75 10.17 -0.44
C LEU A 30 1.21 9.92 0.99
N ALA A 31 2.40 9.35 1.16
CA ALA A 31 2.99 9.08 2.47
C ALA A 31 3.28 10.37 3.25
N ALA A 32 3.68 11.43 2.56
CA ALA A 32 3.90 12.76 3.15
C ALA A 32 2.59 13.50 3.44
N ALA A 33 1.59 13.36 2.57
CA ALA A 33 0.30 14.05 2.71
C ALA A 33 -0.63 13.42 3.77
N THR A 34 -0.46 12.14 4.08
CA THR A 34 -1.43 11.39 4.90
C THR A 34 -0.93 11.21 6.33
N PRO A 35 -1.68 11.65 7.35
CA PRO A 35 -1.33 11.38 8.74
C PRO A 35 -1.43 9.87 9.05
N ARG A 36 -0.48 9.36 9.82
CA ARG A 36 -0.47 7.95 10.24
C ARG A 36 -1.52 7.71 11.34
N PRO A 37 -2.16 6.53 11.41
CA PRO A 37 -1.93 5.34 10.58
C PRO A 37 -2.71 5.35 9.25
N TYR A 38 -2.09 4.81 8.19
CA TYR A 38 -2.74 4.61 6.90
C TYR A 38 -2.37 3.26 6.29
N ILE A 39 -3.28 2.70 5.50
CA ILE A 39 -3.05 1.51 4.70
C ILE A 39 -3.55 1.80 3.29
N TYR A 40 -2.67 1.63 2.31
CA TYR A 40 -2.97 1.79 0.90
C TYR A 40 -2.71 0.49 0.15
N GLN A 41 -3.60 0.15 -0.77
CA GLN A 41 -3.41 -0.92 -1.75
C GLN A 41 -2.87 -0.34 -3.05
N VAL A 42 -1.78 -0.90 -3.56
CA VAL A 42 -1.30 -0.62 -4.92
C VAL A 42 -1.88 -1.67 -5.86
N GLN A 43 -2.86 -1.31 -6.68
CA GLN A 43 -3.43 -2.21 -7.67
C GLN A 43 -2.40 -2.56 -8.77
N ARG A 44 -2.62 -3.67 -9.49
CA ARG A 44 -1.71 -4.13 -10.56
C ARG A 44 -1.54 -3.13 -11.72
N ASN A 45 -2.51 -2.24 -11.91
CA ASN A 45 -2.46 -1.14 -12.88
C ASN A 45 -1.69 0.09 -12.36
N GLY A 46 -1.19 0.05 -11.14
CA GLY A 46 -0.46 1.14 -10.48
C GLY A 46 -1.34 2.17 -9.76
N ARG A 47 -2.67 1.98 -9.72
CA ARG A 47 -3.56 2.83 -8.92
C ARG A 47 -3.37 2.54 -7.43
N ILE A 48 -3.26 3.61 -6.64
CA ILE A 48 -3.15 3.53 -5.19
C ILE A 48 -4.52 3.86 -4.60
N VAL A 49 -5.10 2.94 -3.83
CA VAL A 49 -6.42 3.11 -3.22
C VAL A 49 -6.33 2.91 -1.71
N PRO A 50 -7.02 3.72 -0.89
CA PRO A 50 -7.06 3.50 0.55
C PRO A 50 -7.71 2.15 0.85
N PHE A 51 -7.05 1.35 1.67
CA PHE A 51 -7.58 0.09 2.10
C PHE A 51 -8.65 0.34 3.16
N LYS A 52 -9.90 0.02 2.83
CA LYS A 52 -11.00 0.06 3.79
C LYS A 52 -10.89 -1.16 4.68
N ILE A 53 -10.55 -0.94 5.95
CA ILE A 53 -10.61 -1.98 6.96
C ILE A 53 -12.08 -2.29 7.21
N PRO A 54 -12.53 -3.55 7.07
CA PRO A 54 -13.91 -3.92 7.38
C PRO A 54 -14.22 -3.55 8.83
N SER A 55 -15.41 -2.97 9.05
CA SER A 55 -15.93 -2.65 10.38
C SER A 55 -16.10 -3.94 11.19
N GLY A 56 -15.07 -4.30 11.96
CA GLY A 56 -14.98 -5.58 12.67
C GLY A 56 -13.55 -6.11 12.85
N VAL A 57 -12.58 -5.59 12.08
CA VAL A 57 -11.17 -5.98 12.20
C VAL A 57 -10.44 -4.95 13.07
N GLN A 58 -9.98 -5.36 14.26
CA GLN A 58 -9.13 -4.53 15.12
C GLN A 58 -7.66 -4.67 14.70
N ILE A 59 -7.02 -3.54 14.38
CA ILE A 59 -5.56 -3.49 14.23
C ILE A 59 -4.95 -3.46 15.63
N ARG A 60 -4.31 -4.55 16.05
CA ARG A 60 -3.46 -4.53 17.26
C ARG A 60 -2.16 -3.80 16.94
N MET A 61 -1.99 -2.59 17.46
CA MET A 61 -0.70 -1.90 17.48
C MET A 61 0.11 -2.46 18.65
N THR A 62 1.12 -3.28 18.36
CA THR A 62 2.14 -3.69 19.35
C THR A 62 3.23 -2.64 19.33
N LEU A 63 3.45 -1.97 20.46
CA LEU A 63 4.54 -1.01 20.69
C LEU A 63 5.85 -1.77 20.95
#